data_AF-A0A1Q5N6R2-F1
#
_entry.id   AF-A0A1Q5N6R2-F1
#
_cell.length_a   1.000
_cell.length_b   1.000
_cell.length_c   1.000
_cell.angle_alpha   90.00
_cell.angle_beta   90.00
_cell.angle_gamma   90.00
#
_symmetry.space_group_name_H-M   'P 1'
#
loop_
_entity.id
_entity.type
_entity.pdbx_description
1 polymer ?
#
loop_
_entity_poly.entity_id
_entity_poly.type
_entity_poly.pdbx_seq_one_letter_code
_entity_poly.pdbx_strand_id
1 'polypeptide(L)'
;MCRWLAYSGSPLLLDAVLYRPEHSLINQSLHAKMGVETTNGDGFGIGWYSPDGIGGGTPAVFRDIAPAWNNRNLRELAAHVRSPLFFAHVRASTGSAIQQTNCHPFRHGRWLWMHNGAIMDFHRLQRDLCMAVDPALFPCIEGSTDSEVMFYLAVTYGLDQDPPGAVARMAGLVEHLGKEHGVADPLQMTVAVSDGERLWAFRYSSRSRSRSLFYSSAAETVRHLHPELAFLGEVSDETRLVVSEPLGDLPGLWNELPEASYTVVPAAQGEEYLPFVPELP
;
A
#
# COMPACT_ATOMS: atom_id res chain seq x y z
N MET A 1 3.84 5.58 -12.71
CA MET A 1 3.68 4.56 -11.64
C MET A 1 3.73 5.24 -10.28
N CYS A 2 2.70 5.00 -9.48
CA CYS A 2 2.37 5.67 -8.22
C CYS A 2 3.47 5.62 -7.15
N ARG A 3 3.33 6.39 -6.06
CA ARG A 3 4.11 6.24 -4.82
C ARG A 3 3.16 6.08 -3.64
N TRP A 4 3.57 5.31 -2.63
CA TRP A 4 2.76 5.10 -1.44
C TRP A 4 3.61 4.84 -0.20
N LEU A 5 2.96 5.01 0.96
CA LEU A 5 3.46 4.63 2.27
C LEU A 5 2.34 4.09 3.16
N ALA A 6 2.72 3.19 4.05
CA ALA A 6 1.93 2.69 5.17
C ALA A 6 2.69 2.93 6.47
N TYR A 7 1.98 3.37 7.49
CA TYR A 7 2.47 3.54 8.85
C TYR A 7 1.71 2.62 9.78
N SER A 8 2.41 2.00 10.73
CA SER A 8 1.82 1.30 11.87
C SER A 8 2.70 1.50 13.11
N GLY A 9 2.10 1.91 14.23
CA GLY A 9 2.82 2.16 15.49
C GLY A 9 2.10 3.12 16.42
N SER A 10 2.85 3.88 17.21
CA SER A 10 2.27 4.90 18.10
C SER A 10 1.48 5.95 17.31
N PRO A 11 0.36 6.50 17.81
CA PRO A 11 -0.40 7.49 17.06
C PRO A 11 0.45 8.70 16.65
N LEU A 12 0.64 8.87 15.34
CA LEU A 12 1.46 9.93 14.75
C LEU A 12 0.60 10.87 13.91
N LEU A 13 0.97 12.15 13.88
CA LEU A 13 0.35 13.15 13.01
C LEU A 13 0.69 12.82 11.55
N LEU A 14 -0.31 12.80 10.67
CA LEU A 14 -0.07 12.48 9.25
C LEU A 14 0.98 13.42 8.62
N ASP A 15 0.96 14.71 8.97
CA ASP A 15 1.94 15.71 8.52
C ASP A 15 3.40 15.29 8.73
N ALA A 16 3.69 14.56 9.82
CA ALA A 16 5.04 14.13 10.16
C ALA A 16 5.65 13.16 9.13
N VAL A 17 4.82 12.44 8.38
CA VAL A 17 5.25 11.48 7.36
C VAL A 17 4.96 12.00 5.95
N LEU A 18 3.85 12.73 5.77
CA LEU A 18 3.41 13.17 4.45
C LEU A 18 4.13 14.41 3.93
N TYR A 19 4.57 15.32 4.80
CA TYR A 19 5.09 16.62 4.39
C TYR A 19 6.47 16.96 4.95
N ARG A 20 6.77 16.58 6.20
CA ARG A 20 8.04 16.97 6.86
C ARG A 20 9.29 16.31 6.31
N PRO A 21 9.29 15.01 5.90
CA PRO A 21 10.51 14.39 5.41
C PRO A 21 11.04 15.06 4.14
N GLU A 22 12.36 15.04 3.95
CA GLU A 22 13.01 15.65 2.79
C GLU A 22 12.47 15.08 1.46
N HIS A 23 12.39 13.75 1.39
CA HIS A 23 11.78 13.02 0.26
C HIS A 23 10.36 12.56 0.62
N SER A 24 9.55 13.45 1.21
CA SER A 24 8.17 13.16 1.63
C SER A 24 7.27 12.69 0.48
N LEU A 25 6.15 12.03 0.79
CA LEU A 25 5.20 11.57 -0.24
C LEU A 25 4.69 12.72 -1.11
N ILE A 26 4.51 13.91 -0.53
CA ILE A 26 4.12 15.10 -1.27
C ILE A 26 5.24 15.58 -2.18
N ASN A 27 6.50 15.52 -1.76
CA ASN A 27 7.63 15.79 -2.66
C ASN A 27 7.68 14.75 -3.80
N GLN A 28 7.54 13.46 -3.48
CA GLN A 28 7.51 12.35 -4.45
C GLN A 28 6.32 12.45 -5.42
N SER A 29 5.24 13.15 -5.06
CA SER A 29 4.15 13.42 -5.99
C SER A 29 4.56 14.35 -7.14
N LEU A 30 5.63 15.15 -6.97
CA LEU A 30 6.21 16.02 -7.99
C LEU A 30 7.56 15.49 -8.54
N HIS A 31 8.36 14.84 -7.70
CA HIS A 31 9.76 14.50 -7.98
C HIS A 31 10.14 13.08 -7.52
N ALA A 32 9.33 12.07 -7.87
CA ALA A 32 9.67 10.68 -7.58
C ALA A 32 10.97 10.27 -8.28
N LYS A 33 11.92 9.70 -7.53
CA LYS A 33 13.21 9.22 -8.07
C LYS A 33 13.16 7.74 -8.47
N MET A 34 12.30 6.96 -7.81
CA MET A 34 12.15 5.52 -8.05
C MET A 34 10.80 5.14 -8.68
N GLY A 35 10.03 6.13 -9.11
CA GLY A 35 8.84 5.95 -9.94
C GLY A 35 9.19 5.70 -11.41
N VAL A 36 8.26 5.10 -12.17
CA VAL A 36 8.34 5.14 -13.65
C VAL A 36 8.11 6.57 -14.14
N GLU A 37 7.18 7.27 -13.50
CA GLU A 37 6.93 8.68 -13.76
C GLU A 37 7.49 9.50 -12.62
N THR A 38 8.10 10.62 -12.98
CA THR A 38 8.62 11.61 -12.02
C THR A 38 7.46 12.28 -11.26
N THR A 39 6.32 12.49 -11.92
CA THR A 39 5.15 13.18 -11.36
C THR A 39 3.98 12.22 -11.16
N ASN A 40 3.35 12.28 -9.99
CA ASN A 40 2.15 11.53 -9.60
C ASN A 40 1.00 12.51 -9.29
N GLY A 41 0.39 13.04 -10.36
CA GLY A 41 -0.62 14.11 -10.28
C GLY A 41 -2.06 13.67 -10.51
N ASP A 42 -2.32 12.38 -10.73
CA ASP A 42 -3.63 11.87 -11.16
C ASP A 42 -4.54 11.47 -10.00
N GLY A 43 -4.34 12.14 -8.87
CA GLY A 43 -5.06 11.96 -7.61
C GLY A 43 -4.20 11.43 -6.47
N PHE A 44 -4.82 11.38 -5.30
CA PHE A 44 -4.25 10.79 -4.10
C PHE A 44 -5.35 10.21 -3.22
N GLY A 45 -4.94 9.46 -2.20
CA GLY A 45 -5.81 9.22 -1.07
C GLY A 45 -5.07 8.82 0.19
N ILE A 46 -5.79 8.94 1.30
CA ILE A 46 -5.37 8.58 2.63
C ILE A 46 -6.47 7.75 3.27
N GLY A 47 -6.10 6.63 3.86
CA GLY A 47 -6.95 5.86 4.76
C GLY A 47 -6.32 5.80 6.14
N TRP A 48 -7.10 5.98 7.21
CA TRP A 48 -6.57 5.92 8.57
C TRP A 48 -7.56 5.33 9.56
N TYR A 49 -7.03 4.67 10.59
CA TYR A 49 -7.81 4.13 11.70
C TYR A 49 -7.82 5.12 12.86
N SER A 50 -8.94 5.19 13.58
CA SER A 50 -9.04 6.03 14.77
C SER A 50 -8.35 5.37 15.95
N PRO A 51 -7.52 6.08 16.74
CA PRO A 51 -6.85 5.50 17.91
C PRO A 51 -7.81 4.95 18.97
N ASP A 52 -9.01 5.50 19.05
CA ASP A 52 -10.05 5.20 20.03
C ASP A 52 -11.16 4.29 19.48
N GLY A 53 -10.96 3.71 18.28
CA GLY A 53 -11.93 2.81 17.65
C GLY A 53 -13.22 3.50 17.17
N ILE A 54 -13.27 4.83 17.14
CA ILE A 54 -14.37 5.58 16.50
C ILE A 54 -14.57 5.06 15.07
N GLY A 55 -15.84 4.93 14.66
CA GLY A 55 -16.19 4.34 13.37
C GLY A 55 -16.33 2.81 13.40
N GLY A 56 -16.36 2.20 14.59
CA GLY A 56 -16.60 0.76 14.75
C GLY A 56 -15.48 -0.10 14.18
N GLY A 57 -14.23 0.38 14.27
CA GLY A 57 -13.06 -0.27 13.68
C GLY A 57 -12.93 -0.11 12.16
N THR A 58 -13.84 0.63 11.50
CA THR A 58 -13.70 0.93 10.07
C THR A 58 -12.79 2.14 9.85
N PRO A 59 -11.91 2.11 8.83
CA PRO A 59 -11.04 3.22 8.53
C PRO A 59 -11.79 4.35 7.81
N ALA A 60 -11.44 5.58 8.14
CA ALA A 60 -11.82 6.75 7.35
C ALA A 60 -10.97 6.79 6.07
N VAL A 61 -11.55 7.26 4.97
CA VAL A 61 -10.86 7.39 3.67
C VAL A 61 -11.15 8.76 3.07
N PHE A 62 -10.09 9.47 2.71
CA PHE A 62 -10.13 10.72 1.97
C PHE A 62 -9.39 10.55 0.65
N ARG A 63 -10.08 10.77 -0.48
CA ARG A 63 -9.54 10.62 -1.83
C ARG A 63 -9.87 11.86 -2.65
N ASP A 64 -8.98 12.27 -3.53
CA ASP A 64 -9.20 13.36 -4.48
C ASP A 64 -8.47 13.06 -5.79
N ILE A 65 -8.98 13.57 -6.89
CA ILE A 65 -8.35 13.49 -8.22
C ILE A 65 -7.38 14.64 -8.47
N ALA A 66 -7.47 15.71 -7.68
CA ALA A 66 -6.53 16.81 -7.74
C ALA A 66 -5.13 16.36 -7.25
N PRO A 67 -4.05 16.98 -7.74
CA PRO A 67 -2.71 16.66 -7.28
C PRO A 67 -2.51 16.93 -5.79
N ALA A 68 -1.81 16.02 -5.10
CA ALA A 68 -1.61 16.09 -3.66
C ALA A 68 -0.86 17.36 -3.21
N TRP A 69 0.15 17.80 -3.98
CA TRP A 69 1.00 18.94 -3.64
C TRP A 69 0.29 20.29 -3.56
N ASN A 70 -0.91 20.42 -4.14
CA ASN A 70 -1.67 21.67 -4.15
C ASN A 70 -3.05 21.53 -3.46
N ASN A 71 -3.28 20.43 -2.73
CA ASN A 71 -4.56 20.21 -2.06
C ASN A 71 -4.55 20.82 -0.65
N ARG A 72 -5.26 21.94 -0.49
CA ARG A 72 -5.34 22.65 0.80
C ARG A 72 -6.02 21.82 1.89
N ASN A 73 -7.09 21.09 1.54
CA ASN A 73 -7.83 20.27 2.50
C ASN A 73 -6.96 19.12 3.02
N LEU A 74 -6.18 18.50 2.14
CA LEU A 74 -5.19 17.50 2.52
C LEU A 74 -4.18 18.07 3.52
N ARG A 75 -3.66 19.28 3.29
CA ARG A 75 -2.71 19.93 4.20
C ARG A 75 -3.33 20.20 5.58
N GLU A 76 -4.55 20.73 5.61
CA GLU A 76 -5.30 20.97 6.85
C GLU A 76 -5.57 19.67 7.62
N LEU A 77 -6.06 18.63 6.93
CA LEU A 77 -6.28 17.32 7.52
C LEU A 77 -4.99 16.72 8.08
N ALA A 78 -3.91 16.77 7.30
CA ALA A 78 -2.64 16.18 7.71
C ALA A 78 -2.07 16.82 8.99
N ALA A 79 -2.33 18.12 9.19
CA ALA A 79 -1.88 18.88 10.36
C ALA A 79 -2.67 18.60 11.64
N HIS A 80 -3.80 17.89 11.57
CA HIS A 80 -4.70 17.66 12.73
C HIS A 80 -5.03 16.19 12.99
N VAL A 81 -4.95 15.33 11.97
CA VAL A 81 -5.28 13.90 12.11
C VAL A 81 -4.08 13.13 12.66
N ARG A 82 -4.27 12.47 13.80
CA ARG A 82 -3.33 11.50 14.37
C ARG A 82 -3.89 10.09 14.23
N SER A 83 -3.05 9.15 13.83
CA SER A 83 -3.47 7.76 13.69
C SER A 83 -2.33 6.79 14.02
N PRO A 84 -2.62 5.66 14.69
CA PRO A 84 -1.64 4.59 14.88
C PRO A 84 -1.38 3.80 13.59
N LEU A 85 -2.31 3.82 12.64
CA LEU A 85 -2.21 3.06 11.40
C LEU A 85 -2.88 3.81 10.25
N PHE A 86 -2.11 4.15 9.22
CA PHE A 86 -2.64 4.85 8.06
C PHE A 86 -1.86 4.55 6.79
N PHE A 87 -2.58 4.63 5.67
CA PHE A 87 -2.08 4.47 4.31
C PHE A 87 -2.18 5.80 3.58
N ALA A 88 -1.20 6.11 2.76
CA ALA A 88 -1.24 7.25 1.85
C ALA A 88 -0.65 6.87 0.49
N HIS A 89 -1.30 7.31 -0.57
CA HIS A 89 -0.98 6.91 -1.94
C HIS A 89 -1.17 8.10 -2.89
N VAL A 90 -0.20 8.35 -3.76
CA VAL A 90 -0.26 9.36 -4.82
C VAL A 90 -0.19 8.67 -6.17
N ARG A 91 -1.15 8.99 -7.03
CA ARG A 91 -1.45 8.24 -8.25
C ARG A 91 -0.78 8.85 -9.47
N ALA A 92 -0.19 7.99 -10.30
CA ALA A 92 0.16 8.25 -11.69
C ALA A 92 -0.55 7.19 -12.54
N SER A 93 -1.64 7.56 -13.20
CA SER A 93 -2.45 6.66 -14.00
C SER A 93 -1.73 6.28 -15.28
N THR A 94 -1.73 4.99 -15.60
CA THR A 94 -1.13 4.45 -16.83
C THR A 94 -2.18 3.94 -17.83
N GLY A 95 -3.44 4.39 -17.72
CA GLY A 95 -4.49 4.07 -18.68
C GLY A 95 -5.91 4.03 -18.15
N SER A 96 -6.11 4.01 -16.83
CA SER A 96 -7.45 4.07 -16.23
C SER A 96 -7.93 5.51 -16.07
N ALA A 97 -9.25 5.72 -16.09
CA ALA A 97 -9.85 7.05 -15.93
C ALA A 97 -9.36 7.76 -14.66
N ILE A 98 -9.22 9.09 -14.73
CA ILE A 98 -8.96 9.94 -13.57
C ILE A 98 -10.28 10.17 -12.85
N GLN A 99 -10.56 9.32 -11.88
CA GLN A 99 -11.77 9.37 -11.06
C GLN A 99 -11.45 8.95 -9.62
N GLN A 100 -12.23 9.46 -8.68
CA GLN A 100 -12.00 9.25 -7.26
C GLN A 100 -12.11 7.77 -6.86
N THR A 101 -13.01 7.02 -7.51
CA THR A 101 -13.17 5.57 -7.29
C THR A 101 -11.94 4.77 -7.71
N ASN A 102 -11.10 5.29 -8.61
CA ASN A 102 -9.83 4.66 -9.02
C ASN A 102 -8.64 5.08 -8.15
N CYS A 103 -8.86 5.89 -7.11
CA CYS A 103 -7.81 6.33 -6.20
C CYS A 103 -7.72 5.40 -5.00
N HIS A 104 -6.48 5.02 -4.65
CA HIS A 104 -6.16 4.28 -3.44
C HIS A 104 -6.26 5.17 -2.20
N PRO A 105 -6.38 4.60 -0.99
CA PRO A 105 -6.64 3.17 -0.72
C PRO A 105 -8.10 2.79 -0.98
N PHE A 106 -8.31 1.51 -1.29
CA PHE A 106 -9.64 0.87 -1.31
C PHE A 106 -10.00 0.40 0.09
N ARG A 107 -11.31 0.29 0.36
CA ARG A 107 -11.83 -0.10 1.68
C ARG A 107 -12.99 -1.08 1.57
N HIS A 108 -12.97 -2.13 2.37
CA HIS A 108 -14.12 -3.01 2.61
C HIS A 108 -14.18 -3.40 4.09
N GLY A 109 -15.24 -2.96 4.79
CA GLY A 109 -15.33 -3.13 6.24
C GLY A 109 -14.15 -2.49 6.95
N ARG A 110 -13.41 -3.28 7.73
CA ARG A 110 -12.18 -2.87 8.41
C ARG A 110 -10.94 -2.85 7.52
N TRP A 111 -11.01 -3.41 6.31
CA TRP A 111 -9.82 -3.59 5.48
C TRP A 111 -9.49 -2.32 4.70
N LEU A 112 -8.22 -1.90 4.73
CA LEU A 112 -7.62 -0.99 3.74
C LEU A 112 -6.74 -1.79 2.78
N TRP A 113 -6.72 -1.37 1.52
CA TRP A 113 -5.86 -1.95 0.48
C TRP A 113 -5.26 -0.87 -0.41
N MET A 114 -3.97 -0.98 -0.70
CA MET A 114 -3.33 -0.20 -1.75
C MET A 114 -2.33 -0.99 -2.56
N HIS A 115 -2.23 -0.65 -3.84
CA HIS A 115 -1.41 -1.37 -4.80
C HIS A 115 -0.55 -0.40 -5.63
N ASN A 116 0.68 -0.83 -5.91
CA ASN A 116 1.56 -0.24 -6.90
C ASN A 116 2.04 -1.29 -7.87
N GLY A 117 1.66 -1.14 -9.12
CA GLY A 117 1.83 -2.23 -10.05
C GLY A 117 0.83 -2.16 -11.16
N ALA A 118 0.73 -3.27 -11.89
CA ALA A 118 -0.27 -3.46 -12.92
C ALA A 118 -0.49 -4.95 -13.13
N ILE A 119 -1.71 -5.29 -13.53
CA ILE A 119 -1.97 -6.51 -14.29
C ILE A 119 -1.73 -6.18 -15.77
N MET A 120 -0.73 -6.82 -16.38
CA MET A 120 -0.42 -6.62 -17.79
C MET A 120 -1.57 -7.11 -18.66
N ASP A 121 -1.92 -6.31 -19.67
CA ASP A 121 -3.09 -6.53 -20.52
C ASP A 121 -4.39 -6.78 -19.75
N PHE A 122 -4.61 -6.08 -18.62
CA PHE A 122 -5.77 -6.26 -17.75
C PHE A 122 -7.11 -6.38 -18.50
N HIS A 123 -7.36 -5.58 -19.54
CA HIS A 123 -8.58 -5.64 -20.35
C HIS A 123 -8.88 -7.03 -20.95
N ARG A 124 -7.86 -7.87 -21.19
CA ARG A 124 -8.02 -9.25 -21.68
C ARG A 124 -8.42 -10.22 -20.58
N LEU A 125 -7.96 -9.97 -19.35
CA LEU A 125 -8.18 -10.81 -18.17
C LEU A 125 -9.37 -10.33 -17.32
N GLN A 126 -9.79 -9.08 -17.49
CA GLN A 126 -10.72 -8.37 -16.62
C GLN A 126 -12.02 -9.13 -16.43
N ARG A 127 -12.59 -9.68 -17.51
CA ARG A 127 -13.84 -10.45 -17.44
C ARG A 127 -13.70 -11.62 -16.48
N ASP A 128 -12.68 -12.44 -16.67
CA ASP A 128 -12.52 -13.68 -15.91
C ASP A 128 -12.13 -13.39 -14.46
N LEU A 129 -11.29 -12.37 -14.23
CA LEU A 129 -10.95 -11.88 -12.89
C LEU A 129 -12.18 -11.34 -12.15
N CYS A 130 -13.00 -10.50 -12.78
CA CYS A 130 -14.19 -9.95 -12.15
C CYS A 130 -15.26 -11.03 -11.89
N MET A 131 -15.36 -12.06 -12.74
CA MET A 131 -16.28 -13.19 -12.53
C MET A 131 -15.82 -14.15 -11.43
N ALA A 132 -14.55 -14.11 -11.05
CA ALA A 132 -14.00 -14.89 -9.94
C ALA A 132 -14.21 -14.22 -8.57
N VAL A 133 -14.55 -12.93 -8.52
CA VAL A 133 -14.96 -12.24 -7.29
C VAL A 133 -16.28 -12.83 -6.79
N ASP A 134 -16.41 -13.02 -5.47
CA ASP A 134 -17.65 -13.47 -4.85
C ASP A 134 -18.83 -12.60 -5.36
N PRO A 135 -19.91 -13.21 -5.88
CA PRO A 135 -21.06 -12.47 -6.37
C PRO A 135 -21.63 -11.43 -5.38
N ALA A 136 -21.52 -11.66 -4.07
CA ALA A 136 -21.96 -10.72 -3.04
C ALA A 136 -21.06 -9.48 -2.94
N LEU A 137 -19.80 -9.57 -3.35
CA LEU A 137 -18.81 -8.48 -3.34
C LEU A 137 -18.77 -7.71 -4.66
N PHE A 138 -19.22 -8.30 -5.77
CA PHE A 138 -19.21 -7.67 -7.09
C PHE A 138 -19.86 -6.27 -7.11
N PRO A 139 -21.02 -6.02 -6.45
CA PRO A 139 -21.63 -4.68 -6.41
C PRO A 139 -20.79 -3.64 -5.66
N CYS A 140 -19.77 -4.06 -4.90
CA CYS A 140 -18.87 -3.16 -4.19
C CYS A 140 -17.71 -2.64 -5.04
N ILE A 141 -17.49 -3.18 -6.25
CA ILE A 141 -16.50 -2.68 -7.19
C ILE A 141 -17.06 -1.41 -7.84
N GLU A 142 -16.51 -0.24 -7.50
CA GLU A 142 -17.02 1.06 -7.98
C GLU A 142 -16.16 1.67 -9.09
N GLY A 143 -14.87 1.33 -9.12
CA GLY A 143 -13.90 1.79 -10.09
C GLY A 143 -13.75 0.84 -11.28
N SER A 144 -12.62 0.99 -11.97
CA SER A 144 -12.28 0.27 -13.20
C SER A 144 -10.84 -0.22 -13.20
N THR A 145 -10.19 -0.22 -12.03
CA THR A 145 -8.78 -0.59 -11.91
C THR A 145 -8.62 -2.07 -11.65
N ASP A 146 -7.53 -2.63 -12.16
CA ASP A 146 -7.00 -3.92 -11.74
C ASP A 146 -6.83 -4.00 -10.22
N SER A 147 -6.38 -2.91 -9.62
CA SER A 147 -6.04 -2.78 -8.21
C SER A 147 -7.23 -3.01 -7.28
N GLU A 148 -8.42 -2.55 -7.67
CA GLU A 148 -9.67 -2.77 -6.94
C GLU A 148 -10.15 -4.22 -7.10
N VAL A 149 -10.03 -4.77 -8.32
CA VAL A 149 -10.38 -6.18 -8.58
C VAL A 149 -9.47 -7.11 -7.78
N MET A 150 -8.17 -6.83 -7.71
CA MET A 150 -7.22 -7.55 -6.86
C MET A 150 -7.64 -7.52 -5.39
N PHE A 151 -8.10 -6.37 -4.89
CA PHE A 151 -8.58 -6.27 -3.51
C PHE A 151 -9.77 -7.18 -3.25
N TYR A 152 -10.81 -7.12 -4.10
CA TYR A 152 -12.01 -7.94 -3.89
C TYR A 152 -11.79 -9.44 -4.15
N LEU A 153 -10.84 -9.80 -5.00
CA LEU A 153 -10.36 -11.18 -5.11
C LEU A 153 -9.69 -11.64 -3.82
N ALA A 154 -8.83 -10.83 -3.21
CA ALA A 154 -8.23 -11.18 -1.92
C ALA A 154 -9.31 -11.33 -0.82
N VAL A 155 -10.33 -10.46 -0.77
CA VAL A 155 -11.46 -10.62 0.16
C VAL A 155 -12.21 -11.93 -0.11
N THR A 156 -12.47 -12.24 -1.38
CA THR A 156 -13.11 -13.50 -1.81
C THR A 156 -12.31 -14.72 -1.38
N TYR A 157 -10.98 -14.64 -1.46
CA TYR A 157 -10.07 -15.72 -1.08
C TYR A 157 -9.70 -15.74 0.40
N GLY A 158 -10.45 -15.08 1.26
CA GLY A 158 -10.36 -15.27 2.71
C GLY A 158 -9.36 -14.34 3.40
N LEU A 159 -9.34 -13.06 3.01
CA LEU A 159 -8.53 -12.03 3.66
C LEU A 159 -8.79 -11.97 5.19
N ASP A 160 -10.01 -12.23 5.65
CA ASP A 160 -10.37 -12.29 7.07
C ASP A 160 -9.88 -13.55 7.81
N GLN A 161 -9.33 -14.54 7.11
CA GLN A 161 -8.86 -15.80 7.70
C GLN A 161 -7.34 -15.95 7.60
N ASP A 162 -6.79 -15.66 6.42
CA ASP A 162 -5.39 -15.86 6.09
C ASP A 162 -4.95 -14.78 5.07
N PRO A 163 -4.54 -13.58 5.54
CA PRO A 163 -4.20 -12.50 4.64
C PRO A 163 -3.07 -12.84 3.66
N PRO A 164 -1.94 -13.47 4.08
CA PRO A 164 -0.91 -13.90 3.14
C PRO A 164 -1.43 -14.89 2.09
N GLY A 165 -2.17 -15.92 2.49
CA GLY A 165 -2.71 -16.89 1.54
C GLY A 165 -3.78 -16.32 0.62
N ALA A 166 -4.60 -15.37 1.11
CA ALA A 166 -5.59 -14.68 0.28
C ALA A 166 -4.93 -13.87 -0.85
N VAL A 167 -3.84 -13.17 -0.53
CA VAL A 167 -3.04 -12.44 -1.53
C VAL A 167 -2.31 -13.41 -2.46
N ALA A 168 -1.81 -14.55 -1.95
CA ALA A 168 -1.18 -15.60 -2.75
C ALA A 168 -2.16 -16.23 -3.76
N ARG A 169 -3.40 -16.54 -3.33
CA ARG A 169 -4.48 -17.06 -4.18
C ARG A 169 -4.91 -16.06 -5.26
N MET A 170 -5.04 -14.79 -4.88
CA MET A 170 -5.31 -13.71 -5.85
C MET A 170 -4.20 -13.61 -6.90
N ALA A 171 -2.94 -13.58 -6.46
CA ALA A 171 -1.80 -13.50 -7.38
C ALA A 171 -1.72 -14.75 -8.29
N GLY A 172 -1.96 -15.95 -7.75
CA GLY A 172 -1.90 -17.17 -8.53
C GLY A 172 -3.04 -17.29 -9.54
N LEU A 173 -4.23 -16.74 -9.26
CA LEU A 173 -5.27 -16.59 -10.28
C LEU A 173 -4.80 -15.68 -11.43
N VAL A 174 -4.20 -14.53 -11.11
CA VAL A 174 -3.69 -13.59 -12.14
C VAL A 174 -2.61 -14.26 -13.00
N GLU A 175 -1.66 -14.97 -12.38
CA GLU A 175 -0.62 -15.74 -13.09
C GLU A 175 -1.23 -16.82 -13.99
N HIS A 176 -2.22 -17.55 -13.48
CA HIS A 176 -2.92 -18.60 -14.22
C HIS A 176 -3.64 -18.05 -15.45
N LEU A 177 -4.50 -17.04 -15.28
CA LEU A 177 -5.23 -16.42 -16.37
C LEU A 177 -4.30 -15.74 -17.35
N GLY A 178 -3.22 -15.12 -16.87
CA GLY A 178 -2.17 -14.57 -17.71
C GLY A 178 -1.61 -15.63 -18.66
N LYS A 179 -1.25 -16.81 -18.13
CA LYS A 179 -0.79 -17.94 -18.93
C LYS A 179 -1.84 -18.44 -19.93
N GLU A 180 -3.09 -18.61 -19.50
CA GLU A 180 -4.19 -19.08 -20.37
C GLU A 180 -4.45 -18.14 -21.55
N HIS A 181 -4.38 -16.83 -21.30
CA HIS A 181 -4.57 -15.81 -22.32
C HIS A 181 -3.26 -15.40 -23.02
N GLY A 182 -2.13 -16.06 -22.75
CA GLY A 182 -0.85 -15.77 -23.41
C GLY A 182 -0.23 -14.41 -23.06
N VAL A 183 -0.48 -13.91 -21.86
CA VAL A 183 0.19 -12.76 -21.25
C VAL A 183 1.39 -13.29 -20.46
N ALA A 184 2.61 -13.06 -20.96
CA ALA A 184 3.81 -13.72 -20.45
C ALA A 184 4.21 -13.32 -19.01
N ASP A 185 3.97 -12.05 -18.64
CA ASP A 185 4.36 -11.49 -17.34
C ASP A 185 3.18 -10.72 -16.75
N PRO A 186 2.12 -11.43 -16.32
CA PRO A 186 0.83 -10.82 -16.06
C PRO A 186 0.83 -9.90 -14.83
N LEU A 187 1.74 -10.07 -13.87
CA LEU A 187 1.66 -9.40 -12.59
C LEU A 187 2.93 -8.64 -12.22
N GLN A 188 2.73 -7.42 -11.76
CA GLN A 188 3.72 -6.66 -11.01
C GLN A 188 3.00 -5.98 -9.87
N MET A 189 3.42 -6.23 -8.63
CA MET A 189 2.73 -5.69 -7.46
C MET A 189 3.68 -5.40 -6.31
N THR A 190 3.50 -4.22 -5.73
CA THR A 190 3.65 -4.04 -4.29
C THR A 190 2.28 -3.72 -3.71
N VAL A 191 1.92 -4.42 -2.64
CA VAL A 191 0.60 -4.28 -2.00
C VAL A 191 0.82 -3.96 -0.53
N ALA A 192 -0.02 -3.10 0.03
CA ALA A 192 -0.22 -3.02 1.46
C ALA A 192 -1.69 -3.25 1.79
N VAL A 193 -1.91 -4.06 2.83
CA VAL A 193 -3.24 -4.38 3.34
C VAL A 193 -3.22 -4.31 4.87
N SER A 194 -4.31 -3.86 5.47
CA SER A 194 -4.44 -3.77 6.92
C SER A 194 -5.89 -3.97 7.35
N ASP A 195 -6.07 -4.56 8.52
CA ASP A 195 -7.35 -4.70 9.23
C ASP A 195 -7.53 -3.64 10.34
N GLY A 196 -6.55 -2.77 10.54
CA GLY A 196 -6.49 -1.78 11.62
C GLY A 196 -5.66 -2.20 12.83
N GLU A 197 -5.28 -3.47 12.93
CA GLU A 197 -4.39 -3.99 13.98
C GLU A 197 -3.01 -4.35 13.42
N ARG A 198 -2.99 -4.95 12.24
CA ARG A 198 -1.78 -5.39 11.55
C ARG A 198 -1.71 -4.81 10.15
N LEU A 199 -0.50 -4.67 9.66
CA LEU A 199 -0.17 -4.26 8.31
C LEU A 199 0.62 -5.39 7.66
N TRP A 200 0.18 -5.83 6.49
CA TRP A 200 0.94 -6.72 5.62
C TRP A 200 1.38 -5.95 4.38
N ALA A 201 2.62 -6.14 3.97
CA ALA A 201 3.12 -5.57 2.73
C ALA A 201 3.84 -6.61 1.87
N PHE A 202 3.48 -6.69 0.60
CA PHE A 202 3.92 -7.73 -0.34
C PHE A 202 4.73 -7.11 -1.47
N ARG A 203 5.76 -7.80 -1.94
CA ARG A 203 6.54 -7.46 -3.14
C ARG A 203 6.67 -8.68 -4.04
N TYR A 204 6.05 -8.62 -5.22
CA TYR A 204 6.07 -9.72 -6.18
C TYR A 204 5.87 -9.26 -7.62
N SER A 205 6.51 -9.96 -8.56
CA SER A 205 6.26 -9.81 -9.98
C SER A 205 6.59 -11.10 -10.73
N SER A 206 5.89 -11.35 -11.84
CA SER A 206 6.16 -12.51 -12.71
C SER A 206 7.61 -12.50 -13.23
N ARG A 207 8.18 -11.29 -13.42
CA ARG A 207 9.55 -11.08 -13.94
C ARG A 207 10.65 -11.19 -12.91
N SER A 208 10.35 -11.41 -11.62
CA SER A 208 11.34 -11.33 -10.54
C SER A 208 12.13 -10.01 -10.52
N ARG A 209 11.47 -8.92 -10.94
CA ARG A 209 12.01 -7.56 -11.02
C ARG A 209 10.95 -6.58 -10.53
N SER A 210 10.48 -6.80 -9.31
CA SER A 210 9.41 -6.01 -8.72
C SER A 210 9.81 -4.57 -8.49
N ARG A 211 8.79 -3.72 -8.41
CA ARG A 211 8.95 -2.34 -7.95
C ARG A 211 9.58 -2.31 -6.56
N SER A 212 10.23 -1.19 -6.29
CA SER A 212 10.87 -0.94 -5.01
C SER A 212 9.83 -0.96 -3.88
N LEU A 213 10.23 -1.56 -2.77
CA LEU A 213 9.49 -1.52 -1.52
C LEU A 213 10.51 -1.58 -0.40
N PHE A 214 10.37 -0.69 0.57
CA PHE A 214 11.26 -0.59 1.71
C PHE A 214 10.44 -0.65 2.99
N TYR A 215 11.02 -1.21 4.04
CA TYR A 215 10.52 -1.08 5.39
C TYR A 215 11.57 -0.40 6.27
N SER A 216 11.10 0.35 7.26
CA SER A 216 12.00 0.99 8.22
C SER A 216 12.55 -0.03 9.20
N SER A 217 13.82 0.11 9.57
CA SER A 217 14.40 -0.52 10.76
C SER A 217 13.57 -0.19 12.01
N ALA A 218 13.69 -1.01 13.05
CA ALA A 218 12.99 -0.76 14.30
C ALA A 218 13.34 0.60 14.89
N ALA A 219 12.36 1.30 15.47
CA ALA A 219 12.62 2.59 16.08
C ALA A 219 13.73 2.51 17.15
N GLU A 220 13.82 1.38 17.86
CA GLU A 220 14.94 1.08 18.76
C GLU A 220 16.29 1.05 18.02
N THR A 221 16.40 0.28 16.94
CA THR A 221 17.60 0.20 16.09
C THR A 221 17.98 1.58 15.54
N VAL A 222 17.01 2.36 15.06
CA VAL A 222 17.28 3.70 14.53
C VAL A 222 17.75 4.64 15.64
N ARG A 223 17.16 4.59 16.84
CA ARG A 223 17.65 5.37 18.00
C ARG A 223 19.06 4.98 18.40
N HIS A 224 19.41 3.69 18.30
CA HIS A 224 20.76 3.22 18.60
C HIS A 224 21.78 3.72 17.57
N LEU A 225 21.41 3.73 16.30
CA LEU A 225 22.26 4.19 15.20
C LEU A 225 22.35 5.73 15.12
N HIS A 226 21.30 6.44 15.55
CA HIS A 226 21.12 7.89 15.40
C HIS A 226 20.52 8.54 16.67
N PRO A 227 21.24 8.58 17.79
CA PRO A 227 20.75 9.12 19.06
C PRO A 227 20.47 10.63 19.03
N GLU A 228 20.95 11.35 18.02
CA GLU A 228 20.76 12.80 17.82
C GLU A 228 19.33 13.18 17.37
N LEU A 229 18.52 12.23 16.89
CA LEU A 229 17.19 12.48 16.35
C LEU A 229 16.12 12.44 17.45
N ALA A 230 15.97 13.55 18.18
CA ALA A 230 15.08 13.68 19.34
C ALA A 230 13.61 13.28 19.11
N PHE A 231 13.08 13.40 17.88
CA PHE A 231 11.69 13.02 17.56
C PHE A 231 11.46 11.50 17.56
N LEU A 232 12.51 10.68 17.43
CA LEU A 232 12.41 9.22 17.52
C LEU A 232 12.18 8.74 18.96
N GLY A 233 12.38 9.61 19.96
CA GLY A 233 12.08 9.31 21.37
C GLY A 233 10.58 9.21 21.68
N GLU A 234 9.71 9.74 20.83
CA GLU A 234 8.25 9.72 21.01
C GLU A 234 7.56 8.51 20.34
N VAL A 235 8.33 7.69 19.63
CA VAL A 235 7.83 6.63 18.75
C VAL A 235 8.11 5.25 19.37
N SER A 236 7.08 4.42 19.52
CA SER A 236 7.22 3.04 20.02
C SER A 236 8.20 2.24 19.19
N ASP A 237 8.92 1.32 19.85
CA ASP A 237 9.89 0.36 19.30
C ASP A 237 9.27 -0.51 18.20
N GLU A 238 7.95 -0.73 18.27
CA GLU A 238 7.16 -1.48 17.29
C GLU A 238 6.77 -0.67 16.05
N THR A 239 7.01 0.64 16.06
CA THR A 239 6.63 1.51 14.94
C THR A 239 7.42 1.15 13.69
N ARG A 240 6.70 1.01 12.58
CA ARG A 240 7.30 0.78 11.27
C ARG A 240 6.62 1.64 10.21
N LEU A 241 7.43 2.04 9.24
CA LEU A 241 7.01 2.57 7.96
C LEU A 241 7.30 1.54 6.88
N VAL A 242 6.35 1.35 5.98
CA VAL A 242 6.58 0.65 4.71
C VAL A 242 6.34 1.63 3.59
N VAL A 243 7.31 1.81 2.70
CA VAL A 243 7.30 2.85 1.68
C VAL A 243 7.75 2.34 0.34
N SER A 244 7.15 2.84 -0.73
CA SER A 244 7.62 2.56 -2.10
C SER A 244 8.98 3.22 -2.42
N GLU A 245 9.33 4.29 -1.69
CA GLU A 245 10.57 5.06 -1.83
C GLU A 245 10.92 5.68 -0.46
N PRO A 246 12.18 5.55 0.01
CA PRO A 246 12.66 6.12 1.27
C PRO A 246 12.32 7.60 1.43
N LEU A 247 11.86 7.98 2.62
CA LEU A 247 11.48 9.37 2.93
C LEU A 247 12.69 10.28 3.28
N GLY A 248 13.88 9.72 3.33
CA GLY A 248 15.13 10.39 3.66
C GLY A 248 16.31 9.43 3.56
N ASP A 249 17.53 9.99 3.53
CA ASP A 249 18.76 9.26 3.22
C ASP A 249 19.52 8.77 4.47
N LEU A 250 18.82 8.65 5.61
CA LEU A 250 19.43 8.23 6.88
C LEU A 250 19.99 6.79 6.75
N PRO A 251 21.32 6.58 6.90
CA PRO A 251 21.91 5.25 6.76
C PRO A 251 21.33 4.24 7.75
N GLY A 252 21.04 3.02 7.30
CA GLY A 252 20.50 1.96 8.17
C GLY A 252 19.03 2.13 8.58
N LEU A 253 18.35 3.19 8.14
CA LEU A 253 16.92 3.37 8.39
C LEU A 253 16.05 2.50 7.48
N TRP A 254 16.43 2.33 6.21
CA TRP A 254 15.59 1.69 5.20
C TRP A 254 16.21 0.38 4.71
N ASN A 255 15.40 -0.68 4.75
CA ASN A 255 15.75 -2.00 4.25
C ASN A 255 14.86 -2.29 3.05
N GLU A 256 15.45 -2.69 1.91
CA GLU A 256 14.67 -3.12 0.75
C GLU A 256 14.04 -4.48 1.04
N LEU A 257 12.72 -4.58 0.85
CA LEU A 257 12.02 -5.85 1.00
C LEU A 257 12.43 -6.78 -0.16
N PRO A 258 12.90 -8.01 0.09
CA PRO A 258 13.34 -8.90 -0.99
C PRO A 258 12.27 -9.21 -2.04
N GLU A 259 12.70 -9.59 -3.25
CA GLU A 259 11.79 -10.08 -4.29
C GLU A 259 11.01 -11.31 -3.80
N ALA A 260 9.74 -11.44 -4.20
CA ALA A 260 8.86 -12.55 -3.84
C ALA A 260 8.83 -12.78 -2.32
N SER A 261 8.58 -11.70 -1.57
CA SER A 261 8.45 -11.75 -0.11
C SER A 261 7.37 -10.81 0.40
N TYR A 262 6.99 -11.00 1.65
CA TYR A 262 6.08 -10.11 2.36
C TYR A 262 6.55 -9.87 3.79
N THR A 263 6.15 -8.76 4.37
CA THR A 263 6.41 -8.40 5.77
C THR A 263 5.11 -8.17 6.51
N VAL A 264 5.13 -8.36 7.83
CA VAL A 264 4.01 -8.15 8.73
C VAL A 264 4.43 -7.17 9.83
N VAL A 265 3.59 -6.19 10.12
CA VAL A 265 3.81 -5.19 11.16
C VAL A 265 2.62 -5.19 12.12
N PRO A 266 2.86 -5.37 13.45
CA PRO A 266 4.14 -5.71 14.07
C PRO A 266 4.63 -7.11 13.64
N ALA A 267 5.96 -7.28 13.60
CA ALA A 267 6.57 -8.53 13.17
C ALA A 267 6.24 -9.67 14.16
N ALA A 268 5.84 -10.83 13.63
CA ALA A 268 5.70 -12.03 14.43
C ALA A 268 7.11 -12.64 14.63
N GLN A 269 7.50 -12.85 15.89
CA GLN A 269 8.68 -13.67 16.23
C GLN A 269 10.04 -13.16 15.72
N GLY A 270 10.15 -11.86 15.38
CA GLY A 270 11.40 -11.24 14.95
C GLY A 270 11.79 -11.51 13.49
N GLU A 271 10.94 -12.18 12.71
CA GLU A 271 11.12 -12.31 11.27
C GLU A 271 10.75 -11.00 10.57
N GLU A 272 11.70 -10.35 9.91
CA GLU A 272 11.47 -9.08 9.21
C GLU A 272 10.64 -9.28 7.92
N TYR A 273 10.77 -10.45 7.30
CA TYR A 273 10.00 -10.83 6.10
C TYR A 273 9.92 -12.36 5.95
N LEU A 274 8.93 -12.78 5.17
CA LEU A 274 8.60 -14.17 4.85
C LEU A 274 8.55 -14.35 3.32
N PRO A 275 8.84 -15.55 2.80
CA PRO A 275 8.72 -15.82 1.37
C PRO A 275 7.26 -15.70 0.91
N PHE A 276 7.06 -15.18 -0.28
CA PHE A 276 5.76 -15.07 -0.93
C PHE A 276 5.76 -15.91 -2.22
N VAL A 277 4.79 -16.81 -2.34
CA VAL A 277 4.62 -17.66 -3.51
C VAL A 277 3.14 -17.58 -3.93
N PRO A 278 2.84 -17.24 -5.20
CA PRO A 278 1.47 -17.33 -5.70
C PRO A 278 0.93 -18.77 -5.62
N GLU A 279 -0.34 -18.90 -5.29
CA GLU A 279 -1.03 -20.18 -5.15
C GLU A 279 -2.31 -20.17 -5.99
N LEU A 280 -2.72 -21.32 -6.52
CA LEU A 280 -4.04 -21.39 -7.16
C LEU A 280 -5.13 -21.34 -6.08
N PRO A 281 -6.25 -20.62 -6.33
CA PRO A 281 -7.37 -20.53 -5.40
C PRO A 281 -8.09 -21.86 -5.15
#